data_AF-A0A528K3Q8-F1
#
_entry.id   AF-A0A528K3Q8-F1
#
_cell.length_a   1.000
_cell.length_b   1.000
_cell.length_c   1.000
_cell.angle_alpha   90.00
_cell.angle_beta   90.00
_cell.angle_gamma   90.00
#
_symmetry.space_group_name_H-M   'P 1'
#
loop_
_entity.id
_entity.type
_entity.pdbx_description
1 polymer ?
#
loop_
_entity_poly.entity_id
_entity_poly.type
_entity_poly.pdbx_seq_one_letter_code
_entity_poly.pdbx_strand_id
1 'polypeptide(L)'
;RILKEVQTFFEVHRAEGTHPGGIHIEMTGKNVTECTGGARAITAEELQDRYHTHCDPRLNADQAIELAFLVSDLLKKSHPVQHKQAVNG
;
A
#
# COMPACT_ATOMS: atom_id res chain seq x y z
N ARG A 1 9.50 3.49 2.77
CA ARG A 1 10.00 3.07 1.43
C ARG A 1 8.90 2.40 0.60
N ILE A 2 8.26 1.33 1.11
CA ILE A 2 7.15 0.62 0.46
C ILE A 2 6.00 1.56 0.03
N LEU A 3 5.49 2.39 0.93
CA LEU A 3 4.41 3.35 0.61
C LEU A 3 4.78 4.31 -0.54
N LYS A 4 6.05 4.74 -0.58
CA LYS A 4 6.55 5.65 -1.62
C LYS A 4 6.61 4.95 -2.98
N GLU A 5 7.03 3.69 -3.01
CA GLU A 5 7.04 2.89 -4.24
C GLU A 5 5.63 2.69 -4.81
N VAL A 6 4.66 2.38 -3.94
CA VAL A 6 3.25 2.29 -4.35
C VAL A 6 2.73 3.63 -4.88
N GLN A 7 3.04 4.76 -4.23
CA GLN A 7 2.68 6.08 -4.74
C GLN A 7 3.29 6.34 -6.12
N THR A 8 4.59 6.10 -6.29
CA THR A 8 5.29 6.30 -7.57
C THR A 8 4.73 5.39 -8.67
N PHE A 9 4.39 4.14 -8.36
CA PHE A 9 3.71 3.23 -9.31
C PHE A 9 2.41 3.84 -9.85
N PHE A 10 1.55 4.38 -8.98
CA PHE A 10 0.32 5.06 -9.40
C PHE A 10 0.60 6.35 -10.19
N GLU A 11 1.60 7.12 -9.80
CA GLU A 11 1.99 8.36 -10.49
C GLU A 11 2.47 8.09 -11.92
N VAL A 12 3.29 7.06 -12.11
CA VAL A 12 3.77 6.62 -13.43
C VAL A 12 2.59 6.15 -14.29
N HIS A 13 1.74 5.26 -13.77
CA HIS A 13 0.56 4.82 -14.54
C HIS A 13 -0.35 5.98 -14.95
N ARG A 14 -0.56 6.96 -14.06
CA ARG A 14 -1.33 8.17 -14.38
C ARG A 14 -0.66 9.02 -15.45
N ALA A 15 0.67 9.22 -15.37
CA ALA A 15 1.42 10.00 -16.35
C ALA A 15 1.40 9.35 -17.75
N GLU A 16 1.49 8.03 -17.79
CA GLU A 16 1.49 7.24 -19.03
C GLU A 16 0.06 6.91 -19.54
N GLY A 17 -0.99 7.34 -18.84
CA GLY A 17 -2.38 7.03 -19.20
C GLY A 17 -2.73 5.53 -19.16
N THR A 18 -1.99 4.75 -18.38
CA THR A 18 -2.16 3.29 -18.25
C THR A 18 -2.85 2.92 -16.93
N HIS A 19 -3.37 1.69 -16.85
CA HIS A 19 -4.11 1.23 -15.68
C HIS A 19 -3.19 0.57 -14.63
N PRO A 20 -3.16 1.06 -13.37
CA PRO A 20 -2.43 0.41 -12.28
C PRO A 20 -3.15 -0.86 -11.82
N GLY A 21 -2.81 -2.01 -12.40
CA GLY A 21 -3.59 -3.25 -12.32
C GLY A 21 -3.56 -4.01 -10.98
N GLY A 22 -2.69 -3.64 -10.04
CA GLY A 22 -2.65 -4.27 -8.72
C GLY A 22 -1.33 -4.05 -8.00
N ILE A 23 -1.28 -4.48 -6.74
CA ILE A 23 -0.06 -4.53 -5.93
C ILE A 23 0.16 -5.95 -5.40
N HIS A 24 1.42 -6.34 -5.27
CA HIS A 24 1.82 -7.60 -4.63
C HIS A 24 2.58 -7.25 -3.35
N ILE A 25 2.17 -7.85 -2.23
CA ILE A 25 2.79 -7.60 -0.93
C ILE A 25 3.02 -8.90 -0.17
N GLU A 26 4.12 -8.98 0.57
CA GLU A 26 4.33 -10.01 1.57
C GLU A 26 3.80 -9.53 2.93
N MET A 27 2.86 -10.26 3.51
CA MET A 27 2.20 -9.86 4.75
C MET A 27 1.90 -11.05 5.67
N THR A 28 1.70 -10.77 6.95
CA THR A 28 1.25 -11.77 7.92
C THR A 28 0.24 -11.16 8.89
N GLY A 29 -0.80 -11.93 9.25
CA GLY A 29 -1.74 -11.56 10.31
C GLY A 29 -1.16 -11.66 11.73
N LYS A 30 0.09 -12.10 11.86
CA LYS A 30 0.80 -12.14 13.14
C LYS A 30 1.32 -10.75 13.49
N ASN A 31 1.35 -10.42 14.77
CA ASN A 31 1.95 -9.18 15.26
C ASN A 31 3.48 -9.31 15.25
N VAL A 32 4.09 -9.13 14.08
CA VAL A 32 5.53 -9.16 13.83
C VAL A 32 6.09 -7.75 13.68
N THR A 33 7.37 -7.59 14.00
CA THR A 33 8.16 -6.38 13.79
C THR A 33 9.23 -6.69 12.74
N GLU A 34 8.82 -6.92 11.50
CA GLU A 34 9.72 -7.26 10.39
C GLU A 34 10.00 -6.03 9.50
N CYS A 35 9.03 -5.13 9.33
CA CYS A 35 9.20 -3.85 8.60
C CYS A 35 9.24 -2.65 9.55
N THR A 36 10.17 -1.71 9.32
CA THR A 36 10.27 -0.46 10.09
C THR A 36 9.18 0.56 9.73
N GLY A 37 8.87 1.45 10.67
CA GLY A 37 7.83 2.48 10.50
C GLY A 37 6.41 1.94 10.70
N GLY A 38 5.45 2.47 9.91
CA GLY A 38 4.01 2.29 10.14
C GLY A 38 3.49 3.08 11.34
N ALA A 39 2.19 2.97 11.64
CA ALA A 39 1.54 3.72 12.72
C ALA A 39 2.18 3.54 14.12
N ARG A 40 2.83 2.39 14.38
CA ARG A 40 3.56 2.11 15.63
C ARG A 40 5.01 2.59 15.63
N ALA A 41 5.49 3.17 14.53
CA ALA A 41 6.86 3.66 14.38
C ALA A 41 7.94 2.62 14.74
N ILE A 42 7.82 1.40 14.19
CA ILE A 42 8.75 0.30 14.50
C ILE A 42 10.19 0.72 14.17
N THR A 43 11.07 0.70 15.15
CA THR A 43 12.48 1.08 14.98
C THR A 43 13.33 -0.10 14.50
N ALA A 44 14.56 0.17 14.05
CA ALA A 44 15.46 -0.88 13.59
C ALA A 44 15.88 -1.83 14.72
N GLU A 45 15.92 -1.34 15.95
CA GLU A 45 16.26 -2.09 17.16
C GLU A 45 15.14 -3.07 17.54
N GLU A 46 13.88 -2.72 17.26
CA GLU A 46 12.70 -3.55 17.52
C GLU A 46 12.53 -4.70 16.50
N LEU A 47 13.34 -4.72 15.44
CA LEU A 47 13.37 -5.82 14.46
C LEU A 47 13.87 -7.13 15.08
N GLN A 48 14.69 -7.08 16.13
CA GLN A 48 15.29 -8.26 16.77
C GLN A 48 14.29 -9.08 17.60
N ASP A 49 13.17 -8.47 18.03
CA ASP A 49 12.27 -9.05 19.03
C ASP A 49 11.34 -10.13 18.44
N ARG A 50 11.01 -10.03 17.13
CA ARG A 50 10.08 -10.96 16.43
C ARG A 50 10.39 -11.20 14.96
N TYR A 51 11.67 -11.23 14.58
CA TYR A 51 12.08 -11.67 13.25
C TYR A 51 11.93 -13.21 13.15
N HIS A 52 10.80 -13.68 12.63
CA HIS A 52 10.47 -15.11 12.60
C HIS A 52 10.76 -15.79 11.25
N THR A 53 11.35 -15.07 10.29
CA THR A 53 11.61 -15.58 8.94
C THR A 53 13.10 -15.48 8.59
N HIS A 54 13.57 -16.43 7.77
CA HIS A 54 14.86 -16.30 7.06
C HIS A 54 14.65 -15.66 5.66
N CYS A 55 13.42 -15.25 5.35
CA CYS A 55 13.01 -14.59 4.11
C CYS A 55 12.80 -13.08 4.33
N ASP A 56 12.49 -12.35 3.26
CA ASP A 56 12.25 -10.91 3.31
C ASP A 56 11.23 -10.50 4.39
N PRO A 57 11.39 -9.29 5.00
CA PRO A 57 10.53 -8.84 6.08
C PRO A 57 9.10 -8.55 5.61
N ARG A 58 8.11 -9.13 6.30
CA ARG A 58 6.69 -9.01 5.94
C ARG A 58 6.03 -7.82 6.63
N LEU A 59 4.99 -7.28 6.00
CA LEU A 59 4.09 -6.33 6.65
C LEU A 59 3.26 -7.02 7.74
N ASN A 60 3.16 -6.40 8.91
CA ASN A 60 2.18 -6.82 9.91
C ASN A 60 0.77 -6.33 9.56
N ALA A 61 -0.24 -6.77 10.33
CA ALA A 61 -1.63 -6.44 10.08
C ALA A 61 -1.90 -4.92 10.03
N ASP A 62 -1.32 -4.15 10.96
CA ASP A 62 -1.53 -2.70 11.02
C ASP A 62 -0.94 -2.00 9.77
N GLN A 63 0.29 -2.37 9.39
CA GLN A 63 0.97 -1.84 8.20
C GLN A 63 0.25 -2.23 6.90
N ALA A 64 -0.31 -3.45 6.84
CA ALA A 64 -1.09 -3.89 5.68
C ALA A 64 -2.41 -3.11 5.54
N ILE A 65 -3.10 -2.82 6.65
CA ILE A 65 -4.32 -2.01 6.66
C ILE A 65 -4.01 -0.56 6.26
N GLU A 66 -2.92 0.01 6.79
CA GLU A 66 -2.46 1.35 6.41
C GLU A 66 -2.21 1.46 4.90
N LEU A 67 -1.50 0.48 4.33
CA LEU A 67 -1.26 0.41 2.90
C LEU A 67 -2.59 0.26 2.10
N ALA A 68 -3.54 -0.53 2.58
CA ALA A 68 -4.84 -0.68 1.93
C ALA A 68 -5.62 0.65 1.85
N PHE A 69 -5.60 1.46 2.93
CA PHE A 69 -6.21 2.79 2.92
C PHE A 69 -5.51 3.73 1.92
N LEU A 70 -4.18 3.74 1.89
CA LEU A 70 -3.43 4.53 0.91
C LEU A 70 -3.79 4.14 -0.54
N VAL A 71 -3.84 2.85 -0.85
CA VAL A 71 -4.21 2.36 -2.19
C VAL A 71 -5.64 2.75 -2.55
N SER A 72 -6.58 2.66 -1.61
CA SER A 72 -7.96 3.11 -1.81
C SER A 72 -8.03 4.58 -2.21
N ASP A 73 -7.26 5.44 -1.56
CA ASP A 73 -7.23 6.87 -1.88
C ASP A 73 -6.54 7.17 -3.22
N LEU A 74 -5.50 6.40 -3.58
CA LEU A 74 -4.86 6.52 -4.90
C LEU A 74 -5.80 6.09 -6.03
N LEU A 75 -6.57 5.02 -5.86
CA LEU A 75 -7.58 4.57 -6.83
C LEU A 75 -8.67 5.63 -7.05
N LYS A 76 -9.19 6.24 -5.97
CA LYS A 76 -10.20 7.32 -6.08
C LYS A 76 -9.68 8.52 -6.88
N LYS A 77 -8.40 8.87 -6.73
CA LYS A 77 -7.77 9.99 -7.48
C LYS A 77 -7.61 9.67 -8.97
N SER A 78 -7.41 8.40 -9.32
CA SER A 78 -7.26 7.94 -10.71
C SER A 78 -8.58 7.79 -11.47
N HIS A 79 -9.72 7.73 -10.76
CA HIS A 79 -11.05 7.70 -11.34
C HIS A 79 -11.71 9.09 -11.26
N PRO A 80 -11.61 9.96 -12.29
CA PRO A 80 -12.51 11.09 -12.37
C PRO A 80 -13.94 10.56 -12.38
N VAL A 81 -14.78 11.04 -11.47
CA VAL A 81 -16.21 10.74 -11.45
C VAL A 81 -16.75 11.00 -12.85
N GLN A 82 -17.09 9.95 -13.59
CA GLN A 82 -17.86 10.10 -14.82
C GLN A 82 -19.23 10.62 -14.39
N HIS A 83 -19.45 11.92 -14.55
CA HIS A 83 -20.80 12.47 -14.57
C HIS A 83 -21.52 11.75 -15.70
N LYS A 84 -22.33 10.74 -15.36
CA LYS A 84 -23.30 10.18 -16.30
C LYS A 84 -24.16 11.36 -16.75
N GLN A 85 -23.91 11.88 -17.94
CA GLN A 85 -24.87 12.78 -18.58
C GLN A 85 -26.14 11.95 -18.77
N ALA A 86 -27.16 12.26 -17.96
CA ALA A 86 -28.49 11.78 -18.19
C ALA A 86 -28.91 12.33 -19.56
N VAL A 87 -28.83 11.49 -20.59
CA VAL A 87 -29.49 11.71 -21.86
C VAL A 87 -30.99 11.63 -21.59
N ASN A 88 -31.60 12.79 -21.32
CA ASN A 88 -33.04 12.93 -21.36
C ASN A 88 -33.45 12.83 -22.84
N GLY A 89 -34.19 11.77 -23.16
CA GLY A 89 -34.96 11.64 -24.40
C GLY A 89 -36.26 12.43 -24.35
#